data_AF-A0A7J8NY88-F1
#
_entry.id   AF-A0A7J8NY88-F1
#
_cell.length_a   1.000
_cell.length_b   1.000
_cell.length_c   1.000
_cell.angle_alpha   90.00
_cell.angle_beta   90.00
_cell.angle_gamma   90.00
#
_symmetry.space_group_name_H-M   'P 1'
#
loop_
_entity.id
_entity.type
_entity.pdbx_description
1 polymer ?
#
loop_
_entity_poly.entity_id
_entity_poly.type
_entity_poly.pdbx_seq_one_letter_code
_entity_poly.pdbx_strand_id
1 'polypeptide(L)'
;MMRFQYKPVRRQEAIVGLFVLLFPVLLPCFFASFSHASPSTFLEWSVPKPRHLQLLSSALQRESSDGEPTDLWAPLADQGWRPCLGGSVNAPPLPQKSEGYLQVFLDGGLNQQRMGICDAVAVAKILNATLVIPYLEVNPVWQDSSSFMDIFDVDHFINVLKDDISIVKELPDDFSWSTREYYATAIRPTRIKRAPVHASANWYLENVLPVLQSNGIAAISPFSHRLSFNNLPSEIQKLRCKVNFKALVFVPHIRALGDALVHRLRYPPTESQPLITDDLTGTTDRNVKQMPQKFVVVHLRFDKDMAAHSACDFGGGKAEKLALAKYRQRIWGGRVLNSQFTD
;
A
#
# COMPACT_ATOMS: atom_id res chain seq x y z
N MET A 1 -44.35 34.04 -63.40
CA MET A 1 -44.27 32.63 -62.96
C MET A 1 -42.80 32.23 -62.99
N MET A 2 -42.07 31.80 -61.96
CA MET A 2 -42.27 31.51 -60.53
C MET A 2 -41.03 32.14 -59.83
N ARG A 3 -41.22 32.87 -58.72
CA ARG A 3 -40.12 33.50 -57.96
C ARG A 3 -39.47 32.48 -57.03
N PHE A 4 -38.15 32.31 -57.11
CA PHE A 4 -37.35 31.64 -56.08
C PHE A 4 -37.28 32.52 -54.82
N GLN A 5 -37.83 32.04 -53.71
CA GLN A 5 -37.63 32.64 -52.39
C GLN A 5 -36.43 31.96 -51.70
N TYR A 6 -35.34 32.71 -51.54
CA TYR A 6 -34.23 32.33 -50.68
C TYR A 6 -34.61 32.65 -49.22
N LYS A 7 -34.75 31.62 -48.37
CA LYS A 7 -34.93 31.80 -46.92
C LYS A 7 -33.56 31.98 -46.26
N PRO A 8 -33.32 33.06 -45.49
CA PRO A 8 -32.09 33.20 -44.73
C PRO A 8 -32.12 32.27 -43.51
N VAL A 9 -31.07 31.45 -43.35
CA VAL A 9 -30.86 30.63 -42.16
C VAL A 9 -30.70 31.55 -40.95
N ARG A 10 -31.49 31.29 -39.91
CA ARG A 10 -31.61 32.12 -38.71
C ARG A 10 -30.27 32.13 -37.96
N ARG A 11 -29.70 33.32 -37.75
CA ARG A 11 -28.43 33.56 -37.02
C ARG A 11 -28.40 32.91 -35.62
N GLN A 12 -29.54 32.59 -35.03
CA GLN A 12 -29.67 31.84 -33.77
C GLN A 12 -29.24 30.37 -33.88
N GLU A 13 -29.48 29.69 -34.99
CA GLU A 13 -29.12 28.27 -35.15
C GLU A 13 -27.60 28.09 -35.29
N ALA A 14 -26.93 29.06 -35.91
CA ALA A 14 -25.46 29.09 -35.99
C ALA A 14 -24.79 29.34 -34.62
N ILE A 15 -25.41 30.14 -33.75
CA ILE A 15 -24.88 30.44 -32.41
C ILE A 15 -25.10 29.27 -31.46
N VAL A 16 -26.24 28.57 -31.55
CA VAL A 16 -26.50 27.35 -30.77
C VAL A 16 -25.55 26.22 -31.19
N GLY A 17 -25.28 26.07 -32.50
CA GLY A 17 -24.29 25.11 -32.99
C GLY A 17 -22.87 25.39 -32.48
N LEU A 18 -22.47 26.66 -32.38
CA LEU A 18 -21.16 27.05 -31.85
C LEU A 18 -21.03 26.77 -30.34
N PHE A 19 -22.09 26.98 -29.57
CA PHE A 19 -22.11 26.68 -28.13
C PHE A 19 -22.04 25.17 -27.86
N VAL A 20 -22.71 24.34 -28.66
CA VAL A 20 -22.62 22.87 -28.53
C VAL A 20 -21.22 22.36 -28.87
N LEU A 21 -20.54 22.96 -29.84
CA LEU A 21 -19.15 22.62 -30.20
C LEU A 21 -18.11 23.07 -29.16
N LEU A 22 -18.36 24.17 -28.43
CA LEU A 22 -17.43 24.73 -27.44
C LEU A 22 -17.69 24.26 -26.01
N PHE A 23 -18.86 23.69 -25.72
CA PHE A 23 -19.22 23.14 -24.41
C PHE A 23 -18.21 22.11 -23.84
N PRO A 24 -17.60 21.21 -24.64
CA PRO A 24 -16.60 20.26 -24.14
C PRO A 24 -15.26 20.91 -23.75
N VAL A 25 -14.97 22.11 -24.27
CA VAL A 25 -13.70 22.82 -24.07
C VAL A 25 -13.74 23.69 -22.81
N LEU A 26 -14.93 24.19 -22.44
CA LEU A 26 -15.11 25.16 -21.35
C LEU A 26 -15.47 24.53 -19.99
N LEU A 27 -15.91 23.26 -19.95
CA LEU A 27 -16.21 22.51 -18.71
C LEU A 27 -15.59 21.10 -18.70
N PRO A 28 -14.25 20.96 -18.60
CA PRO A 28 -13.60 19.65 -18.56
C PRO A 28 -13.99 18.80 -17.33
N CYS A 29 -14.50 19.42 -16.26
CA CYS A 29 -14.87 18.73 -15.02
C CYS A 29 -16.12 17.84 -15.14
N PHE A 30 -17.08 18.14 -16.02
CA PHE A 30 -18.27 17.30 -16.21
C PHE A 30 -18.00 16.04 -17.05
N PHE A 31 -16.92 16.03 -17.84
CA PHE A 31 -16.49 14.88 -18.64
C PHE A 31 -15.27 14.14 -18.05
N ALA A 32 -14.64 14.67 -17.01
CA ALA A 32 -13.53 14.02 -16.31
C ALA A 32 -13.95 12.69 -15.66
N SER A 33 -15.21 12.57 -15.22
CA SER A 33 -15.72 11.33 -14.61
C SER A 33 -15.96 10.18 -15.60
N PHE A 34 -15.96 10.43 -16.91
CA PHE A 34 -16.10 9.38 -17.93
C PHE A 34 -14.81 9.07 -18.70
N SER A 35 -13.70 9.72 -18.39
CA SER A 35 -12.42 9.52 -19.10
C SER A 35 -11.48 8.47 -18.48
N HIS A 36 -11.90 7.76 -17.43
CA HIS A 36 -11.10 6.70 -16.81
C HIS A 36 -11.24 5.31 -17.45
N ALA A 37 -12.25 5.12 -18.29
CA ALA A 37 -12.24 4.07 -19.29
C ALA A 37 -11.91 4.73 -20.63
N SER A 38 -10.65 4.67 -21.06
CA SER A 38 -10.44 4.70 -22.51
C SER A 38 -11.28 3.55 -23.08
N PRO A 39 -12.28 3.77 -23.95
CA PRO A 39 -12.74 2.69 -24.80
C PRO A 39 -11.61 2.56 -25.81
N SER A 40 -10.53 1.91 -25.39
CA SER A 40 -9.63 1.39 -26.39
C SER A 40 -10.48 0.37 -27.12
N THR A 41 -10.98 0.77 -28.28
CA THR A 41 -11.42 -0.12 -29.33
C THR A 41 -10.18 -0.88 -29.82
N PHE A 42 -9.57 -1.67 -28.94
CA PHE A 42 -8.75 -2.79 -29.38
C PHE A 42 -9.75 -3.86 -29.79
N LEU A 43 -10.26 -3.73 -31.02
CA LEU A 43 -10.89 -4.80 -31.77
C LEU A 43 -9.80 -5.80 -32.22
N GLU A 44 -9.09 -6.35 -31.24
CA GLU A 44 -8.35 -7.60 -31.38
C GLU A 44 -8.63 -8.35 -30.09
N TRP A 45 -9.75 -9.06 -30.05
CA TRP A 45 -9.97 -10.12 -29.05
C TRP A 45 -8.96 -11.23 -29.35
N SER A 46 -7.70 -11.00 -28.97
CA SER A 46 -6.70 -12.05 -28.89
C SER A 46 -7.20 -12.96 -27.79
N VAL A 47 -7.79 -14.10 -28.15
CA VAL A 47 -8.12 -15.13 -27.16
C VAL A 47 -6.83 -15.39 -26.39
N PRO A 48 -6.80 -15.19 -25.07
CA PRO A 48 -5.59 -15.42 -24.29
C PRO A 48 -5.10 -16.82 -24.58
N LYS A 49 -3.90 -16.95 -25.17
CA LYS A 49 -3.35 -18.28 -25.43
C LYS A 49 -2.89 -18.85 -24.09
N PRO A 50 -3.44 -19.99 -23.63
CA PRO A 50 -3.00 -20.58 -22.38
C PRO A 50 -1.50 -20.88 -22.45
N ARG A 51 -0.76 -20.23 -21.55
CA ARG A 51 0.68 -20.44 -21.38
C ARG A 51 0.86 -21.66 -20.49
N HIS A 52 1.95 -22.42 -20.71
CA HIS A 52 2.29 -23.59 -19.91
C HIS A 52 1.24 -24.71 -19.92
N LEU A 53 0.53 -24.92 -21.05
CA LEU A 53 -0.40 -26.05 -21.23
C LEU A 53 0.21 -27.40 -20.84
N GLN A 54 1.51 -27.59 -21.09
CA GLN A 54 2.23 -28.80 -20.71
C GLN A 54 2.31 -29.00 -19.18
N LEU A 55 2.42 -27.92 -18.40
CA LEU A 55 2.38 -28.02 -16.93
C LEU A 55 0.97 -28.37 -16.46
N LEU A 56 -0.05 -27.75 -17.06
CA LEU A 56 -1.45 -28.06 -16.75
C LEU A 56 -1.80 -29.50 -17.12
N SER A 57 -1.43 -29.95 -18.32
CA SER A 57 -1.67 -31.33 -18.77
C SER A 57 -0.95 -32.34 -17.89
N SER A 58 0.29 -32.05 -17.49
CA SER A 58 1.04 -32.90 -16.58
C SER A 58 0.42 -32.94 -15.17
N ALA A 59 -0.14 -31.82 -14.70
CA ALA A 59 -0.85 -31.77 -13.42
C ALA A 59 -2.18 -32.55 -13.47
N LEU A 60 -2.92 -32.46 -14.58
CA LEU A 60 -4.18 -33.18 -14.78
C LEU A 60 -3.98 -34.69 -15.01
N GLN A 61 -2.87 -35.10 -15.63
CA GLN A 61 -2.53 -36.51 -15.86
C GLN A 61 -1.88 -37.18 -14.64
N ARG A 62 -1.52 -36.41 -13.61
CA ARG A 62 -0.96 -36.95 -12.38
C ARG A 62 -2.08 -37.66 -11.62
N GLU A 63 -2.09 -38.99 -11.67
CA GLU A 63 -2.90 -39.78 -10.74
C GLU A 63 -2.45 -39.45 -9.32
N SER A 64 -3.31 -38.80 -8.54
CA SER A 64 -3.09 -38.63 -7.11
C SER A 64 -3.09 -40.01 -6.48
N SER A 65 -1.98 -40.46 -5.92
CA SER A 65 -2.00 -41.63 -5.04
C SER A 65 -3.01 -41.38 -3.92
N ASP A 66 -3.88 -42.34 -3.63
CA ASP A 66 -5.00 -42.21 -2.66
C ASP A 66 -4.59 -41.81 -1.23
N GLY A 67 -3.29 -41.79 -0.91
CA GLY A 67 -2.75 -41.27 0.34
C GLY A 67 -2.16 -39.88 0.18
N GLU A 68 -2.68 -38.91 0.93
CA GLU A 68 -1.98 -37.65 1.18
C GLU A 68 -0.61 -37.97 1.82
N PRO A 69 0.51 -37.43 1.30
CA PRO A 69 1.82 -37.66 1.91
C PRO A 69 1.77 -37.30 3.39
N THR A 70 2.20 -38.21 4.26
CA THR A 70 2.12 -38.04 5.72
C THR A 70 2.93 -36.83 6.23
N ASP A 71 3.87 -36.35 5.41
CA ASP A 71 4.76 -35.22 5.67
C ASP A 71 4.35 -33.91 4.98
N LEU A 72 3.30 -33.89 4.15
CA LEU A 72 2.88 -32.69 3.40
C LEU A 72 2.68 -31.47 4.31
N TRP A 73 2.14 -31.75 5.51
CA TRP A 73 1.85 -30.74 6.53
C TRP A 73 2.86 -30.75 7.69
N ALA A 74 3.95 -31.50 7.58
CA ALA A 74 4.99 -31.48 8.58
C ALA A 74 5.65 -30.08 8.60
N PRO A 75 6.03 -29.56 9.78
CA PRO A 75 6.78 -28.31 9.84
C PRO A 75 8.11 -28.47 9.10
N LEU A 76 8.55 -27.39 8.44
CA LEU A 76 9.89 -27.33 7.87
C LEU A 76 10.94 -27.51 8.97
N ALA A 77 12.09 -28.08 8.61
CA ALA A 77 13.22 -28.18 9.54
C ALA A 77 13.58 -26.81 10.13
N ASP A 78 13.90 -26.77 11.42
CA ASP A 78 14.31 -25.54 12.08
C ASP A 78 15.54 -24.95 11.39
N GLN A 79 15.39 -23.76 10.83
CA GLN A 79 16.46 -23.03 10.15
C GLN A 79 17.27 -22.13 11.12
N GLY A 80 17.00 -22.21 12.43
CA GLY A 80 17.70 -21.43 13.44
C GLY A 80 17.27 -19.96 13.52
N TRP A 81 16.16 -19.60 12.89
CA TRP A 81 15.59 -18.25 12.98
C TRP A 81 15.14 -17.96 14.42
N ARG A 82 15.52 -16.80 14.94
CA ARG A 82 15.15 -16.36 16.29
C ARG A 82 14.36 -15.06 16.22
N PRO A 83 13.44 -14.81 17.17
CA PRO A 83 12.82 -13.50 17.31
C PRO A 83 13.90 -12.41 17.40
N CYS A 84 13.77 -11.37 16.57
CA CYS A 84 14.69 -10.23 16.57
C CYS A 84 14.66 -9.41 17.87
N LEU A 85 13.62 -9.59 18.68
CA LEU A 85 13.45 -8.95 19.97
C LEU A 85 13.87 -9.94 21.05
N GLY A 86 15.04 -9.69 21.64
CA GLY A 86 15.49 -10.38 22.85
C GLY A 86 14.74 -9.90 24.10
N GLY A 87 15.06 -10.51 25.25
CA GLY A 87 14.60 -10.02 26.55
C GLY A 87 14.95 -8.55 26.73
N SER A 88 14.06 -7.80 27.40
CA SER A 88 14.21 -6.35 27.62
C SER A 88 15.59 -6.04 28.19
N VAL A 89 16.45 -5.40 27.40
CA VAL A 89 17.58 -4.66 27.93
C VAL A 89 16.98 -3.41 28.57
N ASN A 90 17.38 -3.06 29.79
CA ASN A 90 16.98 -1.82 30.43
C ASN A 90 17.41 -0.66 29.54
N ALA A 91 16.48 -0.14 28.72
CA ALA A 91 16.73 1.03 27.90
C ALA A 91 16.79 2.25 28.83
N PRO A 92 17.76 3.16 28.62
CA PRO A 92 17.74 4.41 29.35
C PRO A 92 16.42 5.15 29.08
N PRO A 93 15.86 5.83 30.10
CA PRO A 93 14.62 6.57 29.94
C PRO A 93 14.76 7.63 28.85
N LEU A 94 13.65 7.93 28.18
CA LEU A 94 13.63 8.94 27.14
C LEU A 94 14.10 10.30 27.68
N PRO A 95 14.84 11.08 26.89
CA PRO A 95 15.17 12.45 27.26
C PRO A 95 13.89 13.24 27.57
N GLN A 96 13.92 14.06 28.64
CA GLN A 96 12.76 14.87 29.03
C GLN A 96 12.35 15.90 27.96
N LYS A 97 13.28 16.31 27.10
CA LYS A 97 13.05 17.28 26.03
C LYS A 97 13.39 16.67 24.67
N SER A 98 12.47 16.84 23.73
CA SER A 98 12.65 16.48 22.33
C SER A 98 13.25 17.64 21.53
N GLU A 99 14.01 17.33 20.48
CA GLU A 99 14.62 18.31 19.57
C GLU A 99 13.60 19.00 18.63
N GLY A 100 12.37 18.50 18.56
CA GLY A 100 11.30 19.05 17.72
C GLY A 100 10.35 17.98 17.18
N TYR A 101 9.48 18.37 16.24
CA TYR A 101 8.51 17.49 15.60
C TYR A 101 9.01 17.01 14.23
N LEU A 102 9.00 15.70 14.02
CA LEU A 102 9.31 15.08 12.74
C LEU A 102 8.03 14.66 12.04
N GLN A 103 7.77 15.21 10.86
CA GLN A 103 6.75 14.75 9.94
C GLN A 103 7.37 13.99 8.78
N VAL A 104 6.74 12.90 8.38
CA VAL A 104 7.12 12.12 7.20
C VAL A 104 5.91 11.91 6.30
N PHE A 105 6.14 12.03 4.99
CA PHE A 105 5.12 11.82 3.97
C PHE A 105 5.52 10.61 3.12
N LEU A 106 4.87 9.49 3.41
CA LEU A 106 5.24 8.16 2.94
C LEU A 106 4.67 7.90 1.54
N ASP A 107 5.54 7.70 0.56
CA ASP A 107 5.17 7.36 -0.81
C ASP A 107 5.43 5.88 -1.14
N GLY A 108 4.78 5.39 -2.19
CA GLY A 108 4.85 3.98 -2.61
C GLY A 108 3.57 3.20 -2.30
N GLY A 109 3.62 1.88 -2.45
CA GLY A 109 2.52 0.99 -2.04
C GLY A 109 2.52 0.73 -0.53
N LEU A 110 1.43 0.20 0.02
CA LEU A 110 1.27 0.01 1.48
C LEU A 110 2.42 -0.77 2.13
N ASN A 111 2.95 -1.81 1.48
CA ASN A 111 4.11 -2.56 2.01
C ASN A 111 5.41 -1.75 1.98
N GLN A 112 5.58 -0.83 1.03
CA GLN A 112 6.72 0.09 1.00
C GLN A 112 6.55 1.17 2.09
N GLN A 113 5.35 1.71 2.23
CA GLN A 113 5.01 2.65 3.30
C GLN A 113 5.21 2.02 4.67
N ARG A 114 4.86 0.74 4.86
CA ARG A 114 5.16 -0.04 6.08
C ARG A 114 6.65 -0.04 6.43
N MET A 115 7.53 -0.24 5.45
CA MET A 115 8.96 -0.12 5.66
C MET A 115 9.37 1.32 5.97
N GLY A 116 8.77 2.31 5.30
CA GLY A 116 8.96 3.72 5.58
C GLY A 116 8.54 4.13 7.00
N ILE A 117 7.47 3.55 7.57
CA ILE A 117 7.08 3.78 8.97
C ILE A 117 8.17 3.28 9.92
N CYS A 118 8.74 2.10 9.64
CA CYS A 118 9.85 1.56 10.44
C CYS A 118 11.07 2.49 10.40
N ASP A 119 11.39 3.03 9.22
CA ASP A 119 12.45 4.02 9.04
C ASP A 119 12.14 5.32 9.77
N ALA A 120 10.89 5.81 9.74
CA ALA A 120 10.50 7.05 10.38
C ALA A 120 10.66 7.00 11.90
N VAL A 121 10.25 5.90 12.54
CA VAL A 121 10.48 5.67 13.99
C VAL A 121 11.97 5.62 14.30
N ALA A 122 12.76 4.91 13.49
CA ALA A 122 14.21 4.84 13.66
C ALA A 122 14.88 6.22 13.52
N VAL A 123 14.48 7.01 12.52
CA VAL A 123 14.97 8.38 12.32
C VAL A 123 14.57 9.28 13.50
N ALA A 124 13.33 9.19 13.98
CA ALA A 124 12.90 9.93 15.17
C ALA A 124 13.76 9.60 16.39
N LYS A 125 14.11 8.31 16.58
CA LYS A 125 15.04 7.88 17.64
C LYS A 125 16.43 8.47 17.47
N ILE A 126 16.99 8.42 16.25
CA ILE A 126 18.33 8.96 15.94
C ILE A 126 18.38 10.47 16.23
N LEU A 127 17.30 11.19 15.93
CA LEU A 127 17.22 12.64 16.08
C LEU A 127 16.72 13.11 17.45
N ASN A 128 16.34 12.20 18.36
CA ASN A 128 15.61 12.53 19.59
C ASN A 128 14.37 13.43 19.32
N ALA A 129 13.67 13.16 18.22
CA ALA A 129 12.52 13.92 17.76
C ALA A 129 11.19 13.26 18.17
N THR A 130 10.16 14.08 18.33
CA THR A 130 8.79 13.61 18.52
C THR A 130 8.20 13.30 17.15
N LEU A 131 7.83 12.05 16.91
CA LEU A 131 7.25 11.64 15.64
C LEU A 131 5.78 12.03 15.60
N VAL A 132 5.37 12.76 14.56
CA VAL A 132 3.95 12.90 14.22
C VAL A 132 3.52 11.66 13.46
N ILE A 133 2.30 11.17 13.69
CA ILE A 133 1.77 9.99 12.96
C ILE A 133 2.05 10.14 11.45
N PRO A 134 2.72 9.14 10.83
CA PRO A 134 3.13 9.23 9.44
C PRO A 134 1.96 9.46 8.49
N TYR A 135 2.13 10.40 7.54
CA TYR A 135 1.13 10.65 6.51
C TYR A 135 1.32 9.67 5.35
N LEU A 136 0.26 8.97 4.94
CA LEU A 136 0.27 8.07 3.79
C LEU A 136 -0.11 8.85 2.52
N GLU A 137 0.83 9.00 1.59
CA GLU A 137 0.51 9.60 0.28
C GLU A 137 -0.38 8.65 -0.54
N VAL A 138 -1.37 9.24 -1.22
CA VAL A 138 -2.24 8.49 -2.12
C VAL A 138 -1.42 7.96 -3.28
N ASN A 139 -1.40 6.63 -3.42
CA ASN A 139 -0.69 5.99 -4.51
C ASN A 139 -1.45 6.19 -5.84
N PRO A 140 -0.78 6.61 -6.93
CA PRO A 140 -1.45 6.89 -8.19
C PRO A 140 -2.08 5.65 -8.85
N VAL A 141 -1.65 4.44 -8.48
CA VAL A 141 -2.19 3.16 -8.99
C VAL A 141 -3.43 2.74 -8.22
N TRP A 142 -3.34 2.69 -6.89
CA TRP A 142 -4.41 2.15 -6.04
C TRP A 142 -5.50 3.16 -5.70
N GLN A 143 -5.15 4.46 -5.68
CA GLN A 143 -6.05 5.57 -5.34
C GLN A 143 -6.76 5.39 -3.98
N ASP A 144 -6.16 4.61 -3.08
CA ASP A 144 -6.63 4.46 -1.72
C ASP A 144 -6.29 5.72 -0.92
N SER A 145 -7.31 6.27 -0.26
CA SER A 145 -7.22 7.49 0.55
C SER A 145 -7.28 7.22 2.05
N SER A 146 -7.28 5.94 2.45
CA SER A 146 -7.23 5.52 3.84
C SER A 146 -6.03 6.13 4.55
N SER A 147 -6.27 6.77 5.69
CA SER A 147 -5.23 7.34 6.52
C SER A 147 -4.48 6.25 7.30
N PHE A 148 -3.39 6.64 7.97
CA PHE A 148 -2.70 5.74 8.90
C PHE A 148 -3.65 5.17 9.96
N MET A 149 -4.59 5.97 10.45
CA MET A 149 -5.50 5.62 11.54
C MET A 149 -6.64 4.70 11.09
N ASP A 150 -6.97 4.71 9.80
CA ASP A 150 -7.96 3.80 9.21
C ASP A 150 -7.40 2.38 9.09
N ILE A 151 -6.08 2.25 8.96
CA ILE A 151 -5.40 0.97 8.72
C ILE A 151 -4.81 0.40 10.01
N PHE A 152 -4.11 1.22 10.79
CA PHE A 152 -3.34 0.78 11.96
C PHE A 152 -3.93 1.28 13.27
N ASP A 153 -3.85 0.44 14.31
CA ASP A 153 -4.26 0.79 15.67
C ASP A 153 -3.24 1.76 16.29
N VAL A 154 -3.57 3.05 16.26
CA VAL A 154 -2.67 4.14 16.66
C VAL A 154 -2.39 4.12 18.16
N ASP A 155 -3.38 3.81 18.98
CA ASP A 155 -3.19 3.78 20.44
C ASP A 155 -2.27 2.63 20.85
N HIS A 156 -2.43 1.46 20.21
CA HIS A 156 -1.49 0.36 20.36
C HIS A 156 -0.08 0.73 19.87
N PHE A 157 0.03 1.37 18.71
CA PHE A 157 1.30 1.82 18.14
C PHE A 157 2.07 2.75 19.08
N ILE A 158 1.39 3.77 19.62
CA ILE A 158 1.97 4.72 20.59
C ILE A 158 2.36 3.99 21.88
N ASN A 159 1.48 3.15 22.44
CA ASN A 159 1.76 2.47 23.70
C ASN A 159 2.92 1.47 23.61
N VAL A 160 3.07 0.74 22.48
CA VAL A 160 4.18 -0.20 22.28
C VAL A 160 5.53 0.52 22.17
N LEU A 161 5.55 1.75 21.66
CA LEU A 161 6.76 2.53 21.37
C LEU A 161 7.05 3.64 22.39
N LYS A 162 6.21 3.79 23.43
CA LYS A 162 6.28 4.90 24.41
C LYS A 162 7.61 5.03 25.15
N ASP A 163 8.35 3.92 25.29
CA ASP A 163 9.66 3.89 25.94
C ASP A 163 10.81 4.04 24.92
N ASP A 164 10.50 3.97 23.62
CA ASP A 164 11.46 4.09 22.52
C ASP A 164 11.50 5.50 21.95
N ILE A 165 10.35 6.12 21.66
CA ILE A 165 10.24 7.48 21.12
C ILE A 165 8.93 8.15 21.58
N SER A 166 8.91 9.48 21.58
CA SER A 166 7.68 10.26 21.74
C SER A 166 6.91 10.31 20.42
N ILE A 167 5.60 10.07 20.47
CA ILE A 167 4.72 10.06 19.29
C ILE A 167 3.47 10.88 19.59
N VAL A 168 3.05 11.74 18.65
CA VAL A 168 1.82 12.52 18.74
C VAL A 168 0.92 12.25 17.53
N LYS A 169 -0.40 12.24 17.75
CA LYS A 169 -1.39 12.05 16.67
C LYS A 169 -1.44 13.25 15.73
N GLU A 170 -1.40 14.43 16.31
CA GLU A 170 -1.49 15.71 15.61
C GLU A 170 -0.41 16.65 16.12
N LEU A 171 -0.09 17.66 15.31
CA LEU A 171 0.84 18.70 15.68
C LEU A 171 0.22 19.65 16.71
N PRO A 172 1.03 20.27 17.59
CA PRO A 172 0.57 21.40 18.39
C PRO A 172 0.11 22.57 17.52
N ASP A 173 -0.73 23.44 18.08
CA ASP A 173 -1.33 24.59 17.38
C ASP A 173 -0.30 25.50 16.71
N ASP A 174 0.86 25.73 17.34
CA ASP A 174 1.98 26.52 16.81
C ASP A 174 2.53 26.00 15.48
N PHE A 175 2.30 24.72 15.18
CA PHE A 175 2.72 24.04 13.96
C PHE A 175 1.55 23.59 13.07
N SER A 176 0.31 24.00 13.37
CA SER A 176 -0.90 23.63 12.61
C SER A 176 -0.83 24.01 11.11
N TRP A 177 0.00 24.99 10.75
CA TRP A 177 0.28 25.38 9.36
C TRP A 177 1.05 24.31 8.56
N SER A 178 1.69 23.35 9.23
CA SER A 178 2.59 22.36 8.63
C SER A 178 1.83 21.17 8.03
N THR A 179 1.03 21.45 7.00
CA THR A 179 0.18 20.46 6.33
C THR A 179 0.78 19.93 5.04
N ARG A 180 0.19 18.84 4.51
CA ARG A 180 0.58 18.29 3.20
C ARG A 180 0.42 19.32 2.07
N GLU A 181 -0.64 20.12 2.14
CA GLU A 181 -1.00 21.15 1.17
C GLU A 181 -0.01 22.31 1.24
N TYR A 182 0.37 22.72 2.45
CA TYR A 182 1.36 23.76 2.67
C TYR A 182 2.70 23.43 1.99
N TYR A 183 3.11 22.16 2.06
CA TYR A 183 4.32 21.68 1.40
C TYR A 183 4.17 21.39 -0.09
N ALA A 184 2.94 21.26 -0.60
CA ALA A 184 2.66 21.03 -2.01
C ALA A 184 2.93 22.29 -2.86
N THR A 185 2.67 23.46 -2.29
CA THR A 185 2.58 24.72 -3.04
C THR A 185 3.94 25.40 -3.28
N ALA A 186 4.91 25.20 -2.40
CA ALA A 186 6.21 25.85 -2.51
C ALA A 186 7.33 25.06 -1.81
N ILE A 187 8.58 25.42 -2.11
CA ILE A 187 9.74 24.96 -1.36
C ILE A 187 9.76 25.71 -0.03
N ARG A 188 9.88 24.96 1.07
CA ARG A 188 9.87 25.49 2.43
C ARG A 188 11.17 25.13 3.14
N PRO A 189 11.72 25.98 4.01
CA PRO A 189 12.94 25.68 4.77
C PRO A 189 12.76 24.47 5.69
N THR A 190 11.54 24.24 6.18
CA THR A 190 11.20 23.08 7.02
C THR A 190 10.98 21.80 6.22
N ARG A 191 11.04 21.84 4.88
CA ARG A 191 10.82 20.67 4.02
C ARG A 191 12.13 20.09 3.49
N ILE A 192 12.41 18.84 3.85
CA ILE A 192 13.53 18.05 3.35
C ILE A 192 13.05 17.22 2.15
N LYS A 193 13.35 17.71 0.94
CA LYS A 193 12.96 17.04 -0.33
C LYS A 193 14.02 16.10 -0.90
N ARG A 194 15.30 16.31 -0.55
CA ARG A 194 16.46 15.66 -1.19
C ARG A 194 17.16 14.65 -0.28
N ALA A 195 16.43 14.02 0.64
CA ALA A 195 16.97 12.93 1.43
C ALA A 195 17.45 11.79 0.51
N PRO A 196 18.73 11.39 0.56
CA PRO A 196 19.24 10.29 -0.24
C PRO A 196 18.44 9.00 0.00
N VAL A 197 18.34 8.15 -1.01
CA VAL A 197 17.89 6.77 -0.81
C VAL A 197 18.97 6.08 0.03
N HIS A 198 18.57 5.36 1.07
CA HIS A 198 19.47 4.74 2.04
C HIS A 198 20.45 5.72 2.70
N ALA A 199 19.98 6.90 3.11
CA ALA A 199 20.81 7.85 3.85
C ALA A 199 21.34 7.23 5.16
N SER A 200 22.56 7.61 5.55
CA SER A 200 23.17 7.16 6.81
C SER A 200 22.53 7.87 8.01
N ALA A 201 22.72 7.33 9.22
CA ALA A 201 22.29 8.01 10.44
C ALA A 201 22.92 9.42 10.58
N ASN A 202 24.21 9.55 10.27
CA ASN A 202 24.93 10.83 10.32
C ASN A 202 24.33 11.86 9.36
N TRP A 203 23.87 11.44 8.19
CA TRP A 203 23.22 12.35 7.24
C TRP A 203 22.01 13.06 7.88
N TYR A 204 21.21 12.33 8.67
CA TYR A 204 20.08 12.93 9.40
C TYR A 204 20.55 13.92 10.47
N LEU A 205 21.58 13.56 11.23
CA LEU A 205 22.17 14.46 12.24
C LEU A 205 22.72 15.75 11.62
N GLU A 206 23.30 15.67 10.42
CA GLU A 206 23.90 16.81 9.73
C GLU A 206 22.88 17.67 8.96
N ASN A 207 21.79 17.08 8.47
CA ASN A 207 20.89 17.74 7.51
C ASN A 207 19.46 17.94 8.00
N VAL A 208 19.01 17.16 8.99
CA VAL A 208 17.62 17.24 9.50
C VAL A 208 17.60 17.81 10.91
N LEU A 209 18.52 17.40 11.79
CA LEU A 209 18.61 17.93 13.15
C LEU A 209 18.74 19.47 13.20
N PRO A 210 19.56 20.12 12.36
CA PRO A 210 19.65 21.59 12.40
C PRO A 210 18.33 22.28 12.03
N VAL A 211 17.53 21.66 11.15
CA VAL A 211 16.20 22.17 10.77
C VAL A 211 15.24 22.07 11.94
N LEU A 212 15.24 20.93 12.65
CA LEU A 212 14.44 20.72 13.87
C LEU A 212 14.81 21.75 14.95
N GLN A 213 16.09 21.92 15.23
CA GLN A 213 16.56 22.85 16.27
C GLN A 213 16.25 24.32 15.94
N SER A 214 16.29 24.69 14.66
CA SER A 214 16.05 26.07 14.23
C SER A 214 14.56 26.41 14.11
N ASN A 215 13.72 25.46 13.73
CA ASN A 215 12.31 25.72 13.39
C ASN A 215 11.31 25.00 14.30
N GLY A 216 11.78 24.11 15.18
CA GLY A 216 10.94 23.22 15.99
C GLY A 216 10.27 22.08 15.21
N ILE A 217 10.34 22.09 13.87
CA ILE A 217 9.68 21.09 13.01
C ILE A 217 10.47 20.83 11.72
N ALA A 218 10.44 19.58 11.27
CA ALA A 218 11.01 19.14 10.00
C ALA A 218 10.07 18.15 9.30
N ALA A 219 9.81 18.39 8.02
CA ALA A 219 8.97 17.57 7.16
C ALA A 219 9.78 16.91 6.05
N ILE A 220 9.82 15.58 6.02
CA ILE A 220 10.52 14.83 4.98
C ILE A 220 9.50 14.30 3.97
N SER A 221 9.57 14.80 2.73
CA SER A 221 8.65 14.44 1.65
C SER A 221 9.35 14.52 0.28
N PRO A 222 9.46 13.41 -0.46
CA PRO A 222 8.90 12.07 -0.18
C PRO A 222 9.74 11.19 0.76
N PHE A 223 9.10 10.28 1.49
CA PHE A 223 9.75 9.35 2.42
C PHE A 223 9.52 7.87 2.07
N SER A 224 10.42 7.32 1.26
CA SER A 224 10.48 5.89 0.94
C SER A 224 11.93 5.44 0.84
N HIS A 225 12.28 4.36 1.55
CA HIS A 225 13.63 3.80 1.63
C HIS A 225 14.71 4.83 2.01
N ARG A 226 14.41 5.74 2.95
CA ARG A 226 15.29 6.89 3.25
C ARG A 226 16.33 6.62 4.33
N LEU A 227 16.32 5.49 5.01
CA LEU A 227 17.36 5.15 6.00
C LEU A 227 18.07 3.85 5.61
N SER A 228 19.40 3.85 5.64
CA SER A 228 20.24 2.70 5.29
C SER A 228 19.96 1.48 6.18
N PHE A 229 20.26 0.27 5.70
CA PHE A 229 20.31 -0.94 6.54
C PHE A 229 21.73 -1.21 7.07
N ASN A 230 22.74 -0.60 6.45
CA ASN A 230 24.14 -0.85 6.77
C ASN A 230 24.61 0.09 7.87
N ASN A 231 25.52 -0.40 8.72
CA ASN A 231 26.21 0.38 9.76
C ASN A 231 25.27 1.08 10.74
N LEU A 232 24.06 0.57 10.95
CA LEU A 232 23.17 1.02 12.02
C LEU A 232 23.45 0.25 13.30
N PRO A 233 23.39 0.90 14.48
CA PRO A 233 23.46 0.22 15.75
C PRO A 233 22.40 -0.87 15.87
N SER A 234 22.73 -1.98 16.54
CA SER A 234 21.83 -3.12 16.72
C SER A 234 20.48 -2.70 17.33
N GLU A 235 20.48 -1.75 18.27
CA GLU A 235 19.25 -1.25 18.89
C GLU A 235 18.31 -0.55 17.90
N ILE A 236 18.83 0.16 16.89
CA ILE A 236 18.00 0.77 15.84
C ILE A 236 17.38 -0.29 14.94
N GLN A 237 18.13 -1.36 14.63
CA GLN A 237 17.61 -2.48 13.83
C GLN A 237 16.55 -3.28 14.61
N LYS A 238 16.77 -3.50 15.91
CA LYS A 238 15.76 -4.10 16.80
C LYS A 238 14.51 -3.22 16.89
N LEU A 239 14.66 -1.89 16.97
CA LEU A 239 13.54 -0.97 16.97
C LEU A 239 12.73 -1.06 15.68
N ARG A 240 13.37 -1.03 14.50
CA ARG A 240 12.68 -1.28 13.21
C ARG A 240 11.91 -2.59 13.22
N CYS A 241 12.52 -3.65 13.77
CA CYS A 241 11.86 -4.95 13.89
C CYS A 241 10.65 -4.90 14.85
N LYS A 242 10.79 -4.23 16.00
CA LYS A 242 9.70 -4.00 16.96
C LYS A 242 8.54 -3.27 16.31
N VAL A 243 8.82 -2.22 15.55
CA VAL A 243 7.81 -1.46 14.80
C VAL A 243 7.09 -2.39 13.82
N ASN A 244 7.85 -3.10 12.98
CA ASN A 244 7.30 -3.89 11.90
C ASN A 244 6.42 -5.06 12.37
N PHE A 245 6.81 -5.74 13.45
CA PHE A 245 6.18 -7.00 13.88
C PHE A 245 5.34 -6.88 15.16
N LYS A 246 5.49 -5.82 15.95
CA LYS A 246 4.73 -5.63 17.19
C LYS A 246 3.90 -4.35 17.24
N ALA A 247 4.45 -3.22 16.79
CA ALA A 247 3.74 -1.93 16.90
C ALA A 247 2.71 -1.73 15.78
N LEU A 248 3.02 -2.16 14.55
CA LEU A 248 2.11 -2.07 13.42
C LEU A 248 1.12 -3.25 13.41
N VAL A 249 0.01 -3.05 14.10
CA VAL A 249 -1.14 -3.95 14.06
C VAL A 249 -2.32 -3.26 13.40
N PHE A 250 -3.12 -4.01 12.65
CA PHE A 250 -4.32 -3.45 12.04
C PHE A 250 -5.36 -3.06 13.09
N VAL A 251 -6.20 -2.10 12.74
CA VAL A 251 -7.38 -1.73 13.54
C VAL A 251 -8.28 -2.94 13.86
N PRO A 252 -9.00 -2.93 14.99
CA PRO A 252 -9.72 -4.12 15.48
C PRO A 252 -10.66 -4.78 14.48
N HIS A 253 -11.38 -3.99 13.66
CA HIS A 253 -12.35 -4.54 12.70
C HIS A 253 -11.68 -5.30 11.54
N ILE A 254 -10.52 -4.85 11.07
CA ILE A 254 -9.73 -5.58 10.05
C ILE A 254 -9.22 -6.91 10.63
N ARG A 255 -8.73 -6.90 11.88
CA ARG A 255 -8.28 -8.11 12.57
C ARG A 255 -9.43 -9.11 12.77
N ALA A 256 -10.57 -8.63 13.28
CA ALA A 256 -11.75 -9.46 13.48
C ALA A 256 -12.25 -10.10 12.19
N LEU A 257 -12.22 -9.37 11.07
CA LEU A 257 -12.54 -9.91 9.75
C LEU A 257 -11.54 -11.01 9.35
N GLY A 258 -10.24 -10.77 9.52
CA GLY A 258 -9.19 -11.76 9.25
C GLY A 258 -9.36 -13.04 10.09
N ASP A 259 -9.62 -12.88 11.38
CA ASP A 259 -9.87 -14.00 12.30
C ASP A 259 -11.12 -14.79 11.91
N ALA A 260 -12.21 -14.11 11.52
CA ALA A 260 -13.42 -14.75 11.04
C ALA A 260 -13.20 -15.55 9.75
N LEU A 261 -12.41 -15.02 8.80
CA LEU A 261 -12.05 -15.72 7.56
C LEU A 261 -11.23 -16.98 7.87
N VAL A 262 -10.19 -16.86 8.71
CA VAL A 262 -9.36 -18.01 9.12
C VAL A 262 -10.20 -19.04 9.87
N HIS A 263 -11.10 -18.59 10.76
CA HIS A 263 -11.99 -19.48 11.50
C HIS A 263 -12.88 -20.29 10.54
N ARG A 264 -13.50 -19.63 9.55
CA ARG A 264 -14.35 -20.31 8.56
C ARG A 264 -13.58 -21.30 7.69
N LEU A 265 -12.32 -21.01 7.35
CA LEU A 265 -11.46 -21.93 6.59
C LEU A 265 -11.05 -23.16 7.42
N ARG A 266 -10.85 -23.01 8.72
CA ARG A 266 -10.50 -24.12 9.62
C ARG A 266 -11.70 -24.95 10.05
N TYR A 267 -12.87 -24.32 10.15
CA TYR A 267 -14.11 -24.92 10.65
C TYR A 267 -15.26 -24.59 9.69
N PRO A 268 -15.27 -25.18 8.49
CA PRO A 268 -16.36 -24.96 7.56
C PRO A 268 -17.68 -25.51 8.14
N PRO A 269 -18.81 -24.85 7.87
CA PRO A 269 -20.12 -25.37 8.29
C PRO A 269 -20.32 -26.76 7.72
N THR A 270 -20.62 -27.73 8.57
CA THR A 270 -21.05 -29.05 8.12
C THR A 270 -22.53 -28.93 7.72
N GLU A 271 -22.93 -29.45 6.56
CA GLU A 271 -24.32 -29.42 6.07
C GLU A 271 -25.35 -30.08 7.01
N SER A 272 -24.90 -30.68 8.12
CA SER A 272 -25.71 -31.43 9.09
C SER A 272 -25.88 -30.74 10.45
N GLN A 273 -25.77 -29.42 10.54
CA GLN A 273 -26.31 -28.67 11.69
C GLN A 273 -27.65 -28.04 11.31
N PRO A 274 -28.79 -28.57 11.80
CA PRO A 274 -30.05 -27.85 11.70
C PRO A 274 -29.89 -26.51 12.42
N LEU A 275 -30.47 -25.45 11.85
CA LEU A 275 -30.79 -24.23 12.61
C LEU A 275 -31.48 -24.68 13.90
N ILE A 276 -30.81 -24.51 15.04
CA ILE A 276 -31.40 -24.75 16.35
C ILE A 276 -32.52 -23.73 16.49
N THR A 277 -33.73 -24.16 16.16
CA THR A 277 -34.95 -23.55 16.66
C THR A 277 -34.99 -23.81 18.16
N ASP A 278 -35.07 -22.72 18.90
CA ASP A 278 -35.31 -22.60 20.32
C ASP A 278 -36.28 -23.68 20.83
N ASP A 279 -35.77 -24.74 21.44
CA ASP A 279 -36.52 -25.48 22.45
C ASP A 279 -35.57 -26.05 23.50
N LEU A 280 -35.85 -25.70 24.75
CA LEU A 280 -35.11 -26.09 25.91
C LEU A 280 -35.43 -27.56 26.20
N THR A 281 -34.44 -28.45 26.19
CA THR A 281 -34.26 -29.53 27.19
C THR A 281 -33.10 -30.47 26.81
N GLY A 282 -32.28 -30.80 27.81
CA GLY A 282 -31.68 -32.13 27.91
C GLY A 282 -30.36 -32.39 27.15
N THR A 283 -29.26 -32.01 27.81
CA THR A 283 -28.05 -32.81 27.99
C THR A 283 -27.74 -33.89 26.93
N THR A 284 -26.82 -33.60 26.01
CA THR A 284 -25.75 -34.55 25.66
C THR A 284 -24.48 -33.79 25.27
N ASP A 285 -23.45 -33.92 26.10
CA ASP A 285 -22.06 -33.64 25.75
C ASP A 285 -21.67 -34.49 24.52
N ARG A 286 -21.82 -33.92 23.33
CA ARG A 286 -21.11 -34.35 22.13
C ARG A 286 -20.25 -33.21 21.64
N ASN A 287 -19.29 -32.82 22.48
CA ASN A 287 -18.12 -32.05 22.08
C ASN A 287 -17.23 -32.94 21.19
N VAL A 288 -17.70 -33.28 19.99
CA VAL A 288 -16.82 -33.73 18.90
C VAL A 288 -15.99 -32.50 18.54
N LYS A 289 -14.80 -32.38 19.13
CA LYS A 289 -13.82 -31.36 18.73
C LYS A 289 -13.50 -31.61 17.26
N GLN A 290 -14.16 -30.87 16.37
CA GLN A 290 -13.84 -30.89 14.96
C GLN A 290 -12.38 -30.47 14.81
N MET A 291 -11.56 -31.36 14.25
CA MET A 291 -10.15 -31.05 14.02
C MET A 291 -10.06 -29.90 13.00
N PRO A 292 -9.21 -28.90 13.22
CA PRO A 292 -9.09 -27.78 12.30
C PRO A 292 -8.61 -28.27 10.94
N GLN A 293 -9.33 -27.89 9.88
CA GLN A 293 -8.90 -28.15 8.52
C GLN A 293 -7.62 -27.37 8.21
N LYS A 294 -6.76 -27.99 7.41
CA LYS A 294 -5.53 -27.39 6.90
C LYS A 294 -5.80 -26.75 5.55
N PHE A 295 -5.17 -25.63 5.27
CA PHE A 295 -5.35 -24.89 4.02
C PHE A 295 -4.02 -24.25 3.60
N VAL A 296 -3.90 -23.97 2.31
CA VAL A 296 -2.78 -23.23 1.71
C VAL A 296 -3.27 -21.84 1.31
N VAL A 297 -2.46 -20.83 1.57
CA VAL A 297 -2.71 -19.45 1.12
C VAL A 297 -1.67 -19.07 0.09
N VAL A 298 -2.12 -18.58 -1.07
CA VAL A 298 -1.27 -18.09 -2.14
C VAL A 298 -1.65 -16.64 -2.43
N HIS A 299 -0.69 -15.72 -2.25
CA HIS A 299 -0.86 -14.32 -2.64
C HIS A 299 -0.28 -14.11 -4.04
N LEU A 300 -1.15 -14.03 -5.04
CA LEU A 300 -0.78 -13.76 -6.42
C LEU A 300 -0.98 -12.27 -6.73
N ARG A 301 0.12 -11.53 -6.87
CA ARG A 301 0.07 -10.11 -7.23
C ARG A 301 0.17 -9.96 -8.74
N PHE A 302 -0.95 -9.67 -9.39
CA PHE A 302 -1.06 -9.58 -10.86
C PHE A 302 -1.70 -8.27 -11.33
N ASP A 303 -1.60 -7.22 -10.53
CA ASP A 303 -2.10 -5.90 -10.87
C ASP A 303 -1.39 -5.28 -12.08
N LYS A 304 -2.07 -4.33 -12.72
CA LYS A 304 -1.59 -3.70 -13.96
C LYS A 304 -0.21 -3.06 -13.81
N ASP A 305 0.11 -2.53 -12.64
CA ASP A 305 1.44 -2.00 -12.32
C ASP A 305 2.50 -3.10 -12.33
N MET A 306 2.24 -4.24 -11.69
CA MET A 306 3.16 -5.36 -11.67
C MET A 306 3.33 -6.00 -13.04
N ALA A 307 2.24 -6.22 -13.77
CA ALA A 307 2.28 -6.75 -15.13
C ALA A 307 3.05 -5.80 -16.06
N ALA A 308 2.83 -4.48 -15.94
CA ALA A 308 3.57 -3.50 -16.74
C ALA A 308 5.04 -3.43 -16.34
N HIS A 309 5.36 -3.50 -15.05
CA HIS A 309 6.71 -3.38 -14.52
C HIS A 309 7.57 -4.62 -14.80
N SER A 310 6.99 -5.83 -14.78
CA SER A 310 7.72 -7.06 -15.10
C SER A 310 8.20 -7.08 -16.56
N ALA A 311 7.47 -6.36 -17.43
CA ALA A 311 7.67 -6.31 -18.87
C ALA A 311 7.73 -7.70 -19.53
N CYS A 312 7.15 -8.71 -18.86
CA CYS A 312 6.90 -10.03 -19.41
C CYS A 312 5.84 -9.96 -20.52
N ASP A 313 5.88 -10.95 -21.42
CA ASP A 313 4.80 -11.24 -22.36
C ASP A 313 3.81 -12.19 -21.68
N PHE A 314 2.53 -11.82 -21.60
CA PHE A 314 1.49 -12.64 -20.99
C PHE A 314 0.58 -13.32 -22.03
N GLY A 315 0.94 -13.24 -23.31
CA GLY A 315 0.23 -13.89 -24.40
C GLY A 315 -0.88 -13.03 -25.02
N GLY A 316 -1.02 -11.77 -24.60
CA GLY A 316 -1.97 -10.81 -25.19
C GLY A 316 -1.45 -10.11 -26.46
N GLY A 317 -0.31 -10.54 -27.00
CA GLY A 317 0.20 -10.10 -28.30
C GLY A 317 0.60 -8.63 -28.36
N LYS A 318 0.51 -8.03 -29.57
CA LYS A 318 0.96 -6.65 -29.81
C LYS A 318 0.12 -5.62 -29.05
N ALA A 319 -1.18 -5.85 -28.93
CA ALA A 319 -2.10 -4.98 -28.19
C ALA A 319 -1.72 -4.88 -26.71
N GLU A 320 -1.47 -6.01 -26.04
CA GLU A 320 -1.00 -6.05 -24.65
C GLU A 320 0.33 -5.30 -24.49
N LYS A 321 1.32 -5.61 -25.34
CA LYS A 321 2.64 -4.97 -25.30
C LYS A 321 2.53 -3.45 -25.38
N LEU A 322 1.69 -2.94 -26.29
CA LEU A 322 1.45 -1.51 -26.46
C LEU A 322 0.71 -0.92 -25.25
N ALA A 323 -0.30 -1.61 -24.71
CA ALA A 323 -1.04 -1.16 -23.54
C ALA A 323 -0.16 -1.07 -22.29
N LEU A 324 0.68 -2.09 -22.03
CA LEU A 324 1.63 -2.10 -20.92
C LEU A 324 2.74 -1.07 -21.10
N ALA A 325 3.24 -0.86 -22.32
CA ALA A 325 4.20 0.20 -22.62
C ALA A 325 3.63 1.60 -22.36
N LYS A 326 2.40 1.87 -22.81
CA LYS A 326 1.70 3.13 -22.55
C LYS A 326 1.46 3.32 -21.05
N TYR A 327 1.13 2.25 -20.33
CA TYR A 327 0.99 2.30 -18.87
C TYR A 327 2.31 2.60 -18.17
N ARG A 328 3.42 1.97 -18.58
CA ARG A 328 4.77 2.26 -18.06
C ARG A 328 5.13 3.74 -18.21
N GLN A 329 4.84 4.30 -19.38
CA GLN A 329 5.08 5.71 -19.66
C GLN A 329 4.26 6.62 -18.73
N ARG A 330 2.98 6.30 -18.52
CA ARG A 330 2.09 7.09 -17.66
C ARG A 330 2.50 7.07 -16.19
N ILE A 331 2.86 5.91 -15.65
CA ILE A 331 3.11 5.74 -14.20
C ILE A 331 4.56 6.09 -13.82
N TRP A 332 5.54 5.68 -14.62
CA TRP A 332 6.96 5.86 -14.28
C TRP A 332 7.71 6.88 -15.13
N GLY A 333 7.05 7.52 -16.11
CA GLY A 333 7.67 8.53 -16.97
C GLY A 333 8.80 7.96 -17.83
N GLY A 334 8.69 6.68 -18.24
CA GLY A 334 9.69 6.00 -19.07
C GLY A 334 10.90 5.45 -18.29
N ARG A 335 10.93 5.57 -16.96
CA ARG A 335 12.03 5.02 -16.11
C ARG A 335 12.06 3.50 -16.04
N VAL A 336 10.93 2.85 -16.31
CA VAL A 336 10.87 1.40 -16.50
C VAL A 336 11.09 1.14 -17.99
N LEU A 337 12.31 0.81 -18.35
CA LEU A 337 12.66 0.40 -19.71
C LEU A 337 11.88 -0.87 -20.07
N ASN A 338 11.55 -1.02 -21.36
CA ASN A 338 11.05 -2.31 -21.85
C ASN A 338 12.11 -3.36 -21.51
N SER A 339 11.78 -4.38 -20.70
CA SER A 339 12.67 -5.53 -20.58
C SER A 339 12.85 -6.11 -21.99
N GLN A 340 14.11 -6.25 -22.36
CA GLN A 340 14.63 -6.63 -23.65
C GLN A 340 13.77 -7.65 -24.41
N PHE A 341 13.20 -7.19 -25.52
CA PHE A 341 13.32 -7.87 -26.80
C PHE A 341 13.85 -6.81 -27.76
N THR A 342 15.19 -6.69 -27.81
CA THR A 342 15.83 -6.32 -29.07
C THR A 342 15.48 -7.43 -30.05
N ASP A 343 14.91 -7.04 -31.19
CA ASP A 343 14.62 -7.94 -32.30
C ASP A 343 15.84 -8.79 -32.70
#